data_AF-A0A938JGN8-F1
#
_entry.id   AF-A0A938JGN8-F1
#
_cell.length_a   1.000
_cell.length_b   1.000
_cell.length_c   1.000
_cell.angle_alpha   90.00
_cell.angle_beta   90.00
_cell.angle_gamma   90.00
#
_symmetry.space_group_name_H-M   'P 1'
#
loop_
_entity.id
_entity.type
_entity.pdbx_description
1 polymer ?
#
loop_
_entity_poly.entity_id
_entity_poly.type
_entity_poly.pdbx_seq_one_letter_code
_entity_poly.pdbx_strand_id
1 'polypeptide(L)'
;MLAALALAVGVIHAPAQARPSDAVTMPGLCNSPFNVASLRGADVSRVASDRVLVYDGVTVRLDQRGWTTTHRQDPSWVLWFQSLNWLVPLALEDPKTAIDVFEERDRLLPDPGASAGRLDRKAVGWTQGQFRTRLETATCLYALTGNARLIPIATRLARANADPERYPGPPRRDVHNHGTMSNIALVQAGRAFDRPEWISLAEKRFARDLPEVFSSCGMMWEQSSTYQEHNVSLWDRAARILHVDLAKPEFALGALVRPDSVLEAIGDGQPRAGMAPNGGSLWCESTGWAAGTLDDSTHFTLRFGPRVAYHGHRDRGSMTWFALGTPVLSDRGLYDKRRDARFAFAESMAAHSVFEPVGLPRHNPDTWGTRISNREFRLSDSSDGISRDRVVEFGSDTLTVRDRGVGAKEWIQHWQLAPGWKPTSTGAVHPERGLVLTVDCQRLKAIKVEAFTAWRTAEDAWDLQCRVDADRKRGDARQTTVLTVAPAP
;
A
#
# COMPACT_ATOMS: atom_id res chain seq x y z
N MET A 1 6.51 -14.14 13.14
CA MET A 1 7.45 -13.82 12.03
C MET A 1 6.77 -14.06 10.68
N LEU A 2 6.01 -13.08 10.19
CA LEU A 2 5.44 -13.08 8.85
C LEU A 2 6.21 -12.03 8.04
N ALA A 3 7.11 -12.49 7.16
CA ALA A 3 7.75 -11.64 6.18
C ALA A 3 6.74 -11.31 5.08
N ALA A 4 6.13 -10.14 5.16
CA ALA A 4 5.41 -9.54 4.04
C ALA A 4 6.45 -9.02 3.05
N LEU A 5 6.63 -9.77 1.95
CA LEU A 5 7.40 -9.30 0.80
C LEU A 5 6.57 -8.21 0.11
N ALA A 6 6.72 -6.97 0.57
CA ALA A 6 6.26 -5.83 -0.22
C ALA A 6 7.19 -5.71 -1.41
N LEU A 7 6.74 -6.14 -2.59
CA LEU A 7 7.35 -5.70 -3.83
C LEU A 7 7.15 -4.19 -3.90
N ALA A 8 8.22 -3.45 -3.64
CA ALA A 8 8.33 -2.07 -4.07
C ALA A 8 8.34 -2.09 -5.61
N VAL A 9 7.17 -1.92 -6.21
CA VAL A 9 7.08 -1.52 -7.62
C VAL A 9 7.43 -0.04 -7.65
N GLY A 10 8.73 0.23 -7.73
CA GLY A 10 9.22 1.51 -8.20
C GLY A 10 8.75 1.67 -9.63
N VAL A 11 7.75 2.52 -9.85
CA VAL A 11 7.40 2.97 -11.20
C VAL A 11 8.48 3.98 -11.58
N ILE A 12 9.62 3.47 -12.04
CA ILE A 12 10.54 4.27 -12.83
C ILE A 12 9.77 4.55 -14.11
N HIS A 13 9.29 5.79 -14.27
CA HIS A 13 8.92 6.27 -15.60
C HIS A 13 10.24 6.37 -16.38
N ALA A 14 10.64 5.25 -16.99
CA ALA A 14 11.60 5.30 -18.07
C ALA A 14 11.01 6.25 -19.13
N PRO A 15 11.79 7.16 -19.72
CA PRO A 15 11.35 7.87 -20.92
C PRO A 15 10.84 6.81 -21.88
N ALA A 16 9.71 7.04 -22.54
CA ALA A 16 9.07 6.08 -23.43
C ALA A 16 10.11 5.51 -24.40
N GLN A 17 10.69 4.37 -24.02
CA GLN A 17 11.64 3.67 -24.85
C GLN A 17 10.78 3.19 -26.00
N ALA A 18 11.14 3.64 -27.21
CA ALA A 18 10.63 3.05 -28.43
C ALA A 18 10.67 1.53 -28.24
N ARG A 19 9.50 0.88 -28.29
CA ARG A 19 9.41 -0.57 -28.13
C ARG A 19 10.44 -1.18 -29.09
N PRO A 20 11.36 -2.04 -28.62
CA PRO A 20 12.20 -2.80 -29.51
C PRO A 20 11.32 -3.44 -30.59
N SER A 21 11.75 -3.37 -31.85
CA SER A 21 11.00 -3.85 -33.02
C SER A 21 10.69 -5.36 -32.99
N ASP A 22 11.20 -6.07 -31.98
CA ASP A 22 11.09 -7.52 -31.82
C ASP A 22 10.25 -7.88 -30.58
N ALA A 23 9.16 -7.15 -30.32
CA ALA A 23 8.26 -7.48 -29.23
C ALA A 23 7.66 -8.88 -29.45
N VAL A 24 8.03 -9.84 -28.59
CA VAL A 24 7.49 -11.20 -28.63
C VAL A 24 5.96 -11.14 -28.58
N THR A 25 5.31 -11.64 -29.63
CA THR A 25 3.85 -11.65 -29.71
C THR A 25 3.32 -12.81 -28.87
N MET A 26 2.58 -12.51 -27.80
CA MET A 26 1.97 -13.50 -26.91
C MET A 26 0.61 -13.02 -26.39
N PRO A 27 -0.30 -13.94 -25.96
CA PRO A 27 -1.55 -13.55 -25.32
C PRO A 27 -1.30 -12.66 -24.11
N GLY A 28 -2.14 -11.63 -23.90
CA GLY A 28 -1.92 -10.65 -22.82
C GLY A 28 -1.85 -11.25 -21.40
N LEU A 29 -2.50 -12.40 -21.18
CA LEU A 29 -2.42 -13.15 -19.92
C LEU A 29 -1.04 -13.77 -19.64
N CYS A 30 -0.17 -13.87 -20.66
CA CYS A 30 1.20 -14.36 -20.55
C CYS A 30 2.21 -13.28 -20.15
N ASN A 31 1.85 -11.99 -20.24
CA ASN A 31 2.76 -10.88 -19.95
C ASN A 31 3.30 -10.94 -18.51
N SER A 32 2.43 -11.23 -17.53
CA SER A 32 2.83 -11.30 -16.12
C SER A 32 3.86 -12.39 -15.84
N PRO A 33 3.62 -13.68 -16.14
CA PRO A 33 4.62 -14.73 -15.93
C PRO A 33 5.89 -14.52 -16.77
N PHE A 34 5.78 -14.05 -18.01
CA PHE A 34 6.95 -13.72 -18.85
C PHE A 34 7.83 -12.62 -18.24
N ASN A 35 7.23 -11.53 -17.78
CA ASN A 35 7.96 -10.42 -17.16
C ASN A 35 8.63 -10.85 -15.86
N VAL A 36 7.96 -11.66 -15.03
CA VAL A 36 8.56 -12.21 -13.81
C VAL A 36 9.77 -13.10 -14.13
N ALA A 37 9.68 -13.96 -15.15
CA ALA A 37 10.79 -14.80 -15.58
C ALA A 37 11.98 -13.96 -16.05
N SER A 38 11.71 -12.94 -16.87
CA SER A 38 12.72 -12.03 -17.42
C SER A 38 13.41 -11.22 -16.32
N LEU A 39 12.64 -10.61 -15.41
CA LEU A 39 13.16 -9.83 -14.28
C LEU A 39 14.03 -10.67 -13.33
N ARG A 40 13.77 -11.97 -13.24
CA ARG A 40 14.51 -12.93 -12.40
C ARG A 40 15.67 -13.59 -13.16
N GLY A 41 15.98 -13.16 -14.38
CA GLY A 41 17.10 -13.69 -15.16
C GLY A 41 17.00 -15.19 -15.42
N ALA A 42 15.82 -15.67 -15.85
CA ALA A 42 15.65 -17.05 -16.26
C ALA A 42 16.42 -17.34 -17.56
N ASP A 43 17.35 -18.28 -17.52
CA ASP A 43 18.02 -18.84 -18.70
C ASP A 43 17.59 -20.31 -18.87
N VAL A 44 16.85 -20.54 -19.94
CA VAL A 44 16.23 -21.81 -20.30
C VAL A 44 16.96 -22.54 -21.43
N SER A 45 18.06 -21.99 -21.94
CA SER A 45 18.77 -22.48 -23.13
C SER A 45 19.25 -23.94 -23.01
N ARG A 46 19.49 -24.40 -21.78
CA ARG A 46 19.99 -25.74 -21.46
C ARG A 46 18.93 -26.68 -20.88
N VAL A 47 17.67 -26.24 -20.83
CA VAL A 47 16.59 -27.06 -20.27
C VAL A 47 16.30 -28.26 -21.17
N ALA A 48 16.24 -28.05 -22.49
CA ALA A 48 15.96 -29.12 -23.45
C ALA A 48 17.11 -30.14 -23.57
N SER A 49 18.37 -29.69 -23.58
CA SER A 49 19.53 -30.57 -23.79
C SER A 49 20.02 -31.24 -22.50
N ASP A 50 20.17 -30.47 -21.43
CA ASP A 50 20.93 -30.88 -20.24
C ASP A 50 20.03 -30.96 -18.99
N ARG A 51 18.77 -30.54 -19.12
CA ARG A 51 17.85 -30.33 -17.99
C ARG A 51 18.43 -29.39 -16.94
N VAL A 52 19.08 -28.31 -17.38
CA VAL A 52 19.64 -27.29 -16.51
C VAL A 52 18.92 -25.97 -16.73
N LEU A 53 18.41 -25.40 -15.65
CA LEU A 53 17.88 -24.04 -15.57
C LEU A 53 18.86 -23.17 -14.81
N VAL A 54 19.14 -21.96 -15.28
CA VAL A 54 19.69 -20.90 -14.41
C VAL A 54 18.56 -19.93 -14.08
N TYR A 55 18.30 -19.70 -12.80
CA TYR A 55 17.21 -18.85 -12.34
C TYR A 55 17.67 -17.98 -11.18
N ASP A 56 17.69 -16.66 -11.40
CA ASP A 56 18.12 -15.67 -10.41
C ASP A 56 19.52 -15.99 -9.85
N GLY A 57 20.44 -16.30 -10.77
CA GLY A 57 21.83 -16.70 -10.48
C GLY A 57 22.01 -18.11 -9.92
N VAL A 58 20.95 -18.89 -9.70
CA VAL A 58 21.02 -20.27 -9.20
C VAL A 58 20.95 -21.26 -10.35
N THR A 59 21.94 -22.14 -10.45
CA THR A 59 21.89 -23.28 -11.38
C THR A 59 21.14 -24.45 -10.75
N VAL A 60 20.07 -24.89 -11.41
CA VAL A 60 19.21 -26.00 -10.97
C VAL A 60 19.20 -27.07 -12.04
N ARG A 61 19.67 -28.28 -11.70
CA ARG A 61 19.41 -29.46 -12.52
C ARG A 61 18.00 -29.95 -12.23
N LEU A 62 17.13 -30.01 -13.23
CA LEU A 62 15.75 -30.44 -13.06
C LEU A 62 15.74 -31.95 -12.79
N ASP A 63 15.86 -32.33 -11.53
CA ASP A 63 15.72 -33.69 -11.04
C ASP A 63 15.05 -33.65 -9.65
N GLN A 64 14.88 -34.80 -9.00
CA GLN A 64 14.21 -34.87 -7.70
C GLN A 64 14.85 -33.95 -6.63
N ARG A 65 16.18 -33.74 -6.66
CA ARG A 65 16.87 -32.85 -5.73
C ARG A 65 16.76 -31.39 -6.18
N GLY A 66 16.90 -31.13 -7.47
CA GLY A 66 16.81 -29.78 -8.01
C GLY A 66 15.45 -29.13 -7.76
N TRP A 67 14.37 -29.90 -7.83
CA TRP A 67 13.03 -29.39 -7.55
C TRP A 67 12.83 -28.89 -6.11
N THR A 68 13.68 -29.28 -5.15
CA THR A 68 13.61 -28.80 -3.77
C THR A 68 14.72 -27.80 -3.42
N THR A 69 15.42 -27.28 -4.44
CA THR A 69 16.45 -26.25 -4.27
C THR A 69 15.89 -25.00 -3.59
N THR A 70 16.72 -24.33 -2.80
CA THR A 70 16.38 -23.08 -2.10
C THR A 70 17.50 -22.05 -2.26
N HIS A 71 17.17 -20.76 -2.10
CA HIS A 71 18.15 -19.67 -2.08
C HIS A 71 18.36 -19.17 -0.64
N ARG A 72 19.59 -19.31 -0.12
CA ARG A 72 19.89 -19.01 1.29
C ARG A 72 19.63 -17.54 1.65
N GLN A 73 19.87 -16.62 0.72
CA GLN A 73 19.75 -15.19 0.96
C GLN A 73 18.41 -14.60 0.51
N ASP A 74 17.60 -15.34 -0.27
CA ASP A 74 16.32 -14.88 -0.78
C ASP A 74 15.23 -15.93 -0.51
N PRO A 75 14.52 -15.82 0.63
CA PRO A 75 13.42 -16.71 0.96
C PRO A 75 12.26 -16.68 -0.05
N SER A 76 12.16 -15.64 -0.90
CA SER A 76 11.15 -15.51 -1.94
C SER A 76 11.51 -16.27 -3.21
N TRP A 77 12.78 -16.64 -3.41
CA TRP A 77 13.22 -17.38 -4.59
C TRP A 77 12.41 -18.67 -4.79
N VAL A 78 12.12 -19.40 -3.71
CA VAL A 78 11.35 -20.66 -3.76
C VAL A 78 9.90 -20.42 -4.21
N LEU A 79 9.31 -19.25 -3.92
CA LEU A 79 7.98 -18.89 -4.45
C LEU A 79 8.03 -18.83 -5.98
N TRP A 80 9.01 -18.09 -6.52
CA TRP A 80 9.08 -17.81 -7.95
C TRP A 80 9.65 -18.96 -8.76
N PHE A 81 10.64 -19.70 -8.26
CA PHE A 81 11.09 -20.93 -8.90
C PHE A 81 9.94 -21.94 -9.04
N GLN A 82 9.15 -22.13 -7.97
CA GLN A 82 8.00 -23.05 -7.97
C GLN A 82 6.77 -22.50 -8.69
N SER A 83 6.74 -21.21 -9.05
CA SER A 83 5.68 -20.63 -9.89
C SER A 83 5.71 -21.17 -11.32
N LEU A 84 6.89 -21.66 -11.74
CA LEU A 84 7.19 -22.13 -13.09
C LEU A 84 7.00 -21.07 -14.18
N ASN A 85 6.95 -19.79 -13.82
CA ASN A 85 6.82 -18.69 -14.78
C ASN A 85 7.93 -18.70 -15.85
N TRP A 86 9.11 -19.24 -15.51
CA TRP A 86 10.24 -19.45 -16.42
C TRP A 86 9.96 -20.48 -17.53
N LEU A 87 8.88 -21.24 -17.47
CA LEU A 87 8.45 -22.08 -18.59
C LEU A 87 7.83 -21.28 -19.73
N VAL A 88 7.41 -20.03 -19.51
CA VAL A 88 6.85 -19.18 -20.57
C VAL A 88 7.87 -18.84 -21.65
N PRO A 89 9.08 -18.29 -21.34
CA PRO A 89 10.12 -18.12 -22.36
C PRO A 89 10.50 -19.44 -23.04
N LEU A 90 10.62 -20.54 -22.28
CA LEU A 90 10.88 -21.85 -22.88
C LEU A 90 9.77 -22.28 -23.85
N ALA A 91 8.50 -22.02 -23.55
CA ALA A 91 7.39 -22.44 -24.39
C ALA A 91 7.28 -21.64 -25.70
N LEU A 92 7.87 -20.45 -25.76
CA LEU A 92 7.96 -19.66 -26.98
C LEU A 92 9.00 -20.23 -27.96
N GLU A 93 10.02 -20.93 -27.45
CA GLU A 93 11.07 -21.57 -28.25
C GLU A 93 10.80 -23.06 -28.49
N ASP A 94 10.44 -23.79 -27.43
CA ASP A 94 10.16 -25.21 -27.40
C ASP A 94 8.95 -25.52 -26.50
N PRO A 95 7.72 -25.38 -27.04
CA PRO A 95 6.50 -25.63 -26.29
C PRO A 95 6.39 -27.07 -25.81
N LYS A 96 6.95 -28.05 -26.54
CA LYS A 96 6.87 -29.45 -26.15
C LYS A 96 7.66 -29.68 -24.85
N THR A 97 8.92 -29.25 -24.82
CA THR A 97 9.78 -29.37 -23.64
C THR A 97 9.18 -28.62 -22.45
N ALA A 98 8.63 -27.42 -22.65
CA ALA A 98 7.99 -26.67 -21.57
C ALA A 98 6.83 -27.44 -20.91
N ILE A 99 5.97 -28.06 -21.71
CA ILE A 99 4.84 -28.87 -21.20
C ILE A 99 5.35 -30.14 -20.51
N ASP A 100 6.34 -30.83 -21.08
CA ASP A 100 6.91 -32.05 -20.50
C ASP A 100 7.55 -31.77 -19.12
N VAL A 101 8.26 -30.65 -18.98
CA VAL A 101 8.83 -30.20 -17.69
C VAL A 101 7.75 -29.85 -16.68
N PHE A 102 6.66 -29.21 -17.11
CA PHE A 102 5.55 -28.89 -16.21
C PHE A 102 4.89 -30.16 -15.66
N GLU A 103 4.54 -31.10 -16.54
CA GLU A 103 3.95 -32.38 -16.15
C GLU A 103 4.84 -33.17 -15.20
N GLU A 104 6.14 -33.21 -15.49
CA GLU A 104 7.10 -33.88 -14.64
C GLU A 104 7.13 -33.26 -13.23
N ARG A 105 7.20 -31.93 -13.14
CA ARG A 105 7.17 -31.23 -11.85
C ARG A 105 5.89 -31.56 -11.09
N ASP A 106 4.75 -31.53 -11.75
CA ASP A 106 3.45 -31.77 -11.12
C ASP A 106 3.35 -33.21 -10.59
N ARG A 107 3.90 -34.19 -11.33
CA ARG A 107 3.99 -35.59 -10.92
C ARG A 107 4.95 -35.83 -9.76
N LEU A 108 6.13 -35.20 -9.78
CA LEU A 108 7.18 -35.41 -8.78
C LEU A 108 6.90 -34.75 -7.43
N LEU A 109 6.21 -33.60 -7.45
CA LEU A 109 5.88 -32.82 -6.25
C LEU A 109 4.36 -32.59 -6.16
N PRO A 110 3.56 -33.64 -5.89
CA PRO A 110 2.10 -33.54 -5.79
C PRO A 110 1.69 -32.64 -4.62
N ASP A 111 0.45 -32.17 -4.64
CA ASP A 111 -0.13 -31.39 -3.55
C ASP A 111 -0.19 -32.20 -2.25
N PRO A 112 0.50 -31.79 -1.17
CA PRO A 112 0.48 -32.53 0.10
C PRO A 112 -0.84 -32.36 0.86
N GLY A 113 -1.79 -31.55 0.38
CA GLY A 113 -3.08 -31.35 1.03
C GLY A 113 -3.12 -30.13 1.97
N ALA A 114 -4.32 -29.77 2.41
CA ALA A 114 -4.54 -28.58 3.24
C ALA A 114 -4.06 -28.77 4.69
N SER A 115 -4.11 -30.02 5.16
CA SER A 115 -3.66 -30.46 6.48
C SER A 115 -2.15 -30.43 6.64
N ALA A 116 -1.39 -30.39 5.53
CA ALA A 116 0.06 -30.31 5.59
C ALA A 116 0.53 -28.99 6.22
N GLY A 117 1.62 -29.05 6.99
CA GLY A 117 2.23 -27.90 7.62
C GLY A 117 2.64 -26.84 6.58
N ARG A 118 2.77 -25.58 7.01
CA ARG A 118 3.24 -24.50 6.12
C ARG A 118 4.64 -24.79 5.59
N LEU A 119 5.53 -25.35 6.42
CA LEU A 119 6.89 -25.70 6.03
C LEU A 119 6.90 -26.84 5.00
N ASP A 120 6.10 -27.89 5.21
CA ASP A 120 5.98 -29.00 4.27
C ASP A 120 5.47 -28.51 2.91
N ARG A 121 4.39 -27.72 2.90
CA ARG A 121 3.89 -27.07 1.68
C ARG A 121 4.95 -26.19 1.02
N LYS A 122 5.72 -25.41 1.80
CA LYS A 122 6.78 -24.57 1.25
C LYS A 122 7.88 -25.40 0.57
N ALA A 123 8.30 -26.49 1.20
CA ALA A 123 9.37 -27.36 0.70
C ALA A 123 9.02 -27.98 -0.67
N VAL A 124 7.75 -28.30 -0.89
CA VAL A 124 7.27 -28.91 -2.16
C VAL A 124 6.55 -27.94 -3.09
N GLY A 125 6.58 -26.63 -2.80
CA GLY A 125 6.06 -25.62 -3.71
C GLY A 125 4.53 -25.47 -3.74
N TRP A 126 3.83 -25.71 -2.63
CA TRP A 126 2.37 -25.68 -2.52
C TRP A 126 1.83 -24.63 -1.52
N THR A 127 2.59 -23.58 -1.25
CA THR A 127 2.03 -22.39 -0.58
C THR A 127 1.08 -21.63 -1.50
N GLN A 128 0.22 -20.78 -0.93
CA GLN A 128 -0.80 -20.07 -1.70
C GLN A 128 -0.25 -19.24 -2.85
N GLY A 129 0.86 -18.53 -2.63
CA GLY A 129 1.51 -17.80 -3.71
C GLY A 129 1.93 -18.73 -4.86
N GLN A 130 2.47 -19.91 -4.55
CA GLN A 130 3.03 -20.83 -5.54
C GLN A 130 1.97 -21.50 -6.40
N PHE A 131 0.91 -22.07 -5.82
CA PHE A 131 -0.13 -22.72 -6.61
C PHE A 131 -0.97 -21.70 -7.40
N ARG A 132 -1.12 -20.47 -6.89
CA ARG A 132 -1.79 -19.37 -7.60
C ARG A 132 -1.00 -19.00 -8.86
N THR A 133 0.27 -18.63 -8.70
CA THR A 133 1.10 -18.25 -9.86
C THR A 133 1.30 -19.40 -10.82
N ARG A 134 1.37 -20.65 -10.32
CA ARG A 134 1.44 -21.81 -11.21
C ARG A 134 0.16 -22.02 -12.01
N LEU A 135 -1.01 -21.66 -11.47
CA LEU A 135 -2.27 -21.65 -12.24
C LEU A 135 -2.22 -20.60 -13.35
N GLU A 136 -1.68 -19.40 -13.06
CA GLU A 136 -1.46 -18.35 -14.08
C GLU A 136 -0.52 -18.87 -15.19
N THR A 137 0.58 -19.54 -14.84
CA THR A 137 1.51 -20.15 -15.81
C THR A 137 0.82 -21.25 -16.63
N ALA A 138 0.09 -22.18 -16.00
CA ALA A 138 -0.63 -23.23 -16.72
C ALA A 138 -1.67 -22.64 -17.70
N THR A 139 -2.35 -21.57 -17.29
CA THR A 139 -3.31 -20.83 -18.12
C THR A 139 -2.61 -20.18 -19.32
N CYS A 140 -1.45 -19.56 -19.09
CA CYS A 140 -0.62 -18.99 -20.17
C CYS A 140 -0.16 -20.05 -21.17
N LEU A 141 0.43 -21.14 -20.70
CA LEU A 141 0.90 -22.20 -21.57
C LEU A 141 -0.26 -22.82 -22.37
N TYR A 142 -1.45 -22.97 -21.77
CA TYR A 142 -2.62 -23.47 -22.49
C TYR A 142 -3.06 -22.50 -23.58
N ALA A 143 -3.08 -21.20 -23.31
CA ALA A 143 -3.41 -20.18 -24.30
C ALA A 143 -2.37 -20.12 -25.44
N LEU A 144 -1.09 -20.40 -25.16
CA LEU A 144 -0.02 -20.45 -26.16
C LEU A 144 -0.07 -21.70 -27.03
N THR A 145 -0.37 -22.86 -26.44
CA THR A 145 -0.13 -24.15 -27.11
C THR A 145 -1.39 -24.98 -27.38
N GLY A 146 -2.53 -24.64 -26.77
CA GLY A 146 -3.75 -25.46 -26.80
C GLY A 146 -3.60 -26.87 -26.22
N ASN A 147 -2.53 -27.13 -25.44
CA ASN A 147 -2.17 -28.50 -25.08
C ASN A 147 -3.06 -29.03 -23.95
N ALA A 148 -3.90 -30.04 -24.27
CA ALA A 148 -4.87 -30.62 -23.34
C ALA A 148 -4.25 -31.25 -22.08
N ARG A 149 -2.95 -31.57 -22.08
CA ARG A 149 -2.24 -32.08 -20.90
C ARG A 149 -2.23 -31.09 -19.73
N LEU A 150 -2.42 -29.80 -20.00
CA LEU A 150 -2.50 -28.77 -18.96
C LEU A 150 -3.84 -28.74 -18.20
N ILE A 151 -4.93 -29.24 -18.78
CA ILE A 151 -6.27 -29.23 -18.16
C ILE A 151 -6.29 -29.95 -16.80
N PRO A 152 -5.77 -31.18 -16.64
CA PRO A 152 -5.76 -31.85 -15.35
C PRO A 152 -4.85 -31.14 -14.32
N ILE A 153 -3.74 -30.53 -14.75
CA ILE A 153 -2.85 -29.77 -13.87
C ILE A 153 -3.56 -28.50 -13.38
N ALA A 154 -4.12 -27.72 -14.30
CA ALA A 154 -4.90 -26.52 -13.99
C ALA A 154 -6.06 -26.83 -13.05
N THR A 155 -6.75 -27.97 -13.25
CA THR A 155 -7.83 -28.42 -12.37
C THR A 155 -7.34 -28.66 -10.93
N ARG A 156 -6.17 -29.29 -10.73
CA ARG A 156 -5.59 -29.46 -9.39
C ARG A 156 -5.22 -28.12 -8.74
N LEU A 157 -4.62 -27.23 -9.50
CA LEU A 157 -4.22 -25.90 -9.02
C LEU A 157 -5.45 -25.02 -8.70
N ALA A 158 -6.50 -25.09 -9.50
CA ALA A 158 -7.77 -24.42 -9.26
C ALA A 158 -8.45 -24.98 -8.00
N ARG A 159 -8.43 -26.31 -7.77
CA ARG A 159 -8.91 -26.90 -6.50
C ARG A 159 -8.16 -26.37 -5.28
N ALA A 160 -6.83 -26.23 -5.35
CA ALA A 160 -6.05 -25.65 -4.26
C ALA A 160 -6.39 -24.16 -4.02
N ASN A 161 -6.69 -23.38 -5.08
CA ASN A 161 -7.19 -22.01 -4.94
C ASN A 161 -8.63 -21.96 -4.39
N ALA A 162 -9.46 -22.95 -4.73
CA ALA A 162 -10.84 -23.06 -4.27
C ALA A 162 -10.96 -23.56 -2.81
N ASP A 163 -9.91 -24.14 -2.25
CA ASP A 163 -9.89 -24.68 -0.89
C ASP A 163 -10.04 -23.57 0.18
N PRO A 164 -11.11 -23.55 0.99
CA PRO A 164 -11.31 -22.53 2.03
C PRO A 164 -10.23 -22.58 3.13
N GLU A 165 -9.58 -23.72 3.36
CA GLU A 165 -8.48 -23.85 4.31
C GLU A 165 -7.20 -23.18 3.80
N ARG A 166 -7.11 -22.89 2.50
CA ARG A 166 -5.94 -22.26 1.86
C ARG A 166 -6.22 -20.86 1.34
N TYR A 167 -7.49 -20.49 1.21
CA TYR A 167 -7.89 -19.16 0.79
C TYR A 167 -7.45 -18.10 1.81
N PRO A 168 -6.77 -17.01 1.40
CA PRO A 168 -6.44 -15.88 2.25
C PRO A 168 -7.63 -14.92 2.32
N GLY A 169 -8.67 -15.37 3.02
CA GLY A 169 -9.90 -14.63 3.32
C GLY A 169 -10.93 -15.51 4.02
N PRO A 170 -12.13 -15.00 4.28
CA PRO A 170 -13.16 -15.69 5.05
C PRO A 170 -13.51 -17.08 4.47
N PRO A 171 -13.94 -18.04 5.31
CA PRO A 171 -14.24 -17.90 6.74
C PRO A 171 -13.03 -18.18 7.67
N ARG A 172 -11.87 -18.57 7.13
CA ARG A 172 -10.74 -19.06 7.96
C ARG A 172 -9.70 -18.01 8.29
N ARG A 173 -9.69 -16.91 7.54
CA ARG A 173 -8.68 -15.84 7.63
C ARG A 173 -9.34 -14.50 7.33
N ASP A 174 -8.69 -13.44 7.78
CA ASP A 174 -9.04 -12.08 7.37
C ASP A 174 -8.77 -11.90 5.88
N VAL A 175 -9.50 -10.97 5.25
CA VAL A 175 -9.28 -10.62 3.85
C VAL A 175 -7.85 -10.11 3.67
N HIS A 176 -7.20 -10.59 2.62
CA HIS A 176 -5.84 -10.23 2.28
C HIS A 176 -5.71 -10.14 0.76
N ASN A 177 -4.86 -9.26 0.24
CA ASN A 177 -4.69 -9.02 -1.20
C ASN A 177 -4.44 -10.30 -2.03
N HIS A 178 -3.75 -11.28 -1.44
CA HIS A 178 -3.53 -12.60 -2.02
C HIS A 178 -4.84 -13.34 -2.37
N GLY A 179 -5.93 -13.12 -1.64
CA GLY A 179 -7.24 -13.72 -1.91
C GLY A 179 -7.81 -13.19 -3.21
N THR A 180 -7.77 -11.86 -3.39
CA THR A 180 -8.11 -11.17 -4.64
C THR A 180 -7.27 -11.66 -5.81
N MET A 181 -5.95 -11.81 -5.62
CA MET A 181 -5.08 -12.38 -6.66
C MET A 181 -5.46 -13.82 -7.02
N SER A 182 -5.84 -14.65 -6.03
CA SER A 182 -6.36 -16.00 -6.29
C SER A 182 -7.67 -15.98 -7.08
N ASN A 183 -8.55 -15.02 -6.81
CA ASN A 183 -9.80 -14.85 -7.58
C ASN A 183 -9.51 -14.43 -9.03
N ILE A 184 -8.57 -13.52 -9.26
CA ILE A 184 -8.11 -13.16 -10.62
C ILE A 184 -7.60 -14.41 -11.37
N ALA A 185 -6.73 -15.20 -10.73
CA ALA A 185 -6.19 -16.41 -11.35
C ALA A 185 -7.29 -17.44 -11.67
N LEU A 186 -8.29 -17.60 -10.78
CA LEU A 186 -9.45 -18.47 -11.01
C LEU A 186 -10.32 -17.99 -12.18
N VAL A 187 -10.56 -16.70 -12.35
CA VAL A 187 -11.35 -16.19 -13.48
C VAL A 187 -10.60 -16.37 -14.80
N GLN A 188 -9.30 -16.05 -14.82
CA GLN A 188 -8.48 -16.20 -16.03
C GLN A 188 -8.43 -17.67 -16.47
N ALA A 189 -8.18 -18.59 -15.52
CA ALA A 189 -8.22 -20.02 -15.79
C ALA A 189 -9.64 -20.46 -16.19
N GLY A 190 -10.68 -19.94 -15.52
CA GLY A 190 -12.07 -20.27 -15.82
C GLY A 190 -12.46 -19.95 -17.26
N ARG A 191 -12.01 -18.81 -17.78
CA ARG A 191 -12.20 -18.43 -19.18
C ARG A 191 -11.38 -19.28 -20.14
N ALA A 192 -10.10 -19.52 -19.81
CA ALA A 192 -9.21 -20.28 -20.70
C ALA A 192 -9.60 -21.76 -20.84
N PHE A 193 -10.09 -22.37 -19.76
CA PHE A 193 -10.41 -23.80 -19.70
C PHE A 193 -11.91 -24.12 -19.77
N ASP A 194 -12.75 -23.12 -20.05
CA ASP A 194 -14.22 -23.24 -20.06
C ASP A 194 -14.80 -23.84 -18.77
N ARG A 195 -14.48 -23.19 -17.65
CA ARG A 195 -14.86 -23.58 -16.27
C ARG A 195 -15.66 -22.46 -15.58
N PRO A 196 -16.96 -22.32 -15.88
CA PRO A 196 -17.80 -21.28 -15.28
C PRO A 196 -17.89 -21.38 -13.75
N GLU A 197 -17.68 -22.56 -13.17
CA GLU A 197 -17.69 -22.76 -11.72
C GLU A 197 -16.51 -22.08 -11.02
N TRP A 198 -15.36 -21.92 -11.67
CA TRP A 198 -14.20 -21.19 -11.12
C TRP A 198 -14.46 -19.68 -11.10
N ILE A 199 -15.10 -19.18 -12.16
CA ILE A 199 -15.51 -17.77 -12.27
C ILE A 199 -16.54 -17.44 -11.19
N SER A 200 -17.59 -18.26 -11.07
CA SER A 200 -18.65 -18.03 -10.07
C SER A 200 -18.12 -18.06 -8.63
N LEU A 201 -17.16 -18.93 -8.32
CA LEU A 201 -16.52 -18.95 -7.00
C LEU A 201 -15.73 -17.66 -6.74
N ALA A 202 -14.97 -17.18 -7.72
CA ALA A 202 -14.19 -15.96 -7.62
C ALA A 202 -15.09 -14.73 -7.44
N GLU A 203 -16.19 -14.63 -8.18
CA GLU A 203 -17.21 -13.56 -8.05
C GLU A 203 -17.82 -13.54 -6.65
N LYS A 204 -18.27 -14.70 -6.15
CA LYS A 204 -18.86 -14.81 -4.80
C LYS A 204 -17.89 -14.38 -3.72
N ARG A 205 -16.62 -14.78 -3.82
CA ARG A 205 -15.57 -14.39 -2.86
C ARG A 205 -15.28 -12.91 -2.95
N PHE A 206 -15.13 -12.37 -4.15
CA PHE A 206 -14.85 -10.95 -4.34
C PHE A 206 -15.96 -10.07 -3.78
N ALA A 207 -17.23 -10.38 -4.08
CA ALA A 207 -18.37 -9.64 -3.56
C ALA A 207 -18.47 -9.70 -2.02
N ARG A 208 -18.14 -10.85 -1.43
CA ARG A 208 -18.09 -11.02 0.03
C ARG A 208 -16.92 -10.27 0.67
N ASP A 209 -15.76 -10.27 0.03
CA ASP A 209 -14.51 -9.74 0.61
C ASP A 209 -14.39 -8.22 0.43
N LEU A 210 -15.07 -7.64 -0.57
CA LEU A 210 -14.97 -6.21 -0.88
C LEU A 210 -15.29 -5.28 0.30
N PRO A 211 -16.38 -5.49 1.10
CA PRO A 211 -16.70 -4.64 2.25
C PRO A 211 -15.69 -4.73 3.40
N GLU A 212 -14.90 -5.82 3.46
CA GLU A 212 -13.84 -6.00 4.46
C GLU A 212 -12.56 -5.28 4.07
N VAL A 213 -12.41 -4.88 2.80
CA VAL A 213 -11.27 -4.06 2.32
C VAL A 213 -11.62 -2.60 2.32
N PHE A 214 -12.78 -2.25 1.75
CA PHE A 214 -13.24 -0.89 1.61
C PHE A 214 -14.51 -0.67 2.42
N SER A 215 -14.50 0.41 3.20
CA SER A 215 -15.70 0.90 3.86
C SER A 215 -16.71 1.44 2.85
N SER A 216 -17.93 1.72 3.34
CA SER A 216 -19.05 2.21 2.51
C SER A 216 -18.80 3.55 1.81
N CYS A 217 -17.78 4.31 2.22
CA CYS A 217 -17.35 5.57 1.60
C CYS A 217 -16.24 5.38 0.54
N GLY A 218 -15.67 4.17 0.42
CA GLY A 218 -14.57 3.86 -0.49
C GLY A 218 -13.16 3.86 0.14
N MET A 219 -12.98 4.40 1.34
CA MET A 219 -11.71 4.33 2.04
C MET A 219 -11.45 2.94 2.60
N MET A 220 -10.20 2.51 2.54
CA MET A 220 -9.78 1.22 3.03
C MET A 220 -9.52 1.18 4.54
N TRP A 221 -9.51 -0.03 5.10
CA TRP A 221 -9.29 -0.26 6.54
C TRP A 221 -7.81 -0.29 6.98
N GLU A 222 -6.84 -0.35 6.06
CA GLU A 222 -5.40 -0.49 6.43
C GLU A 222 -4.74 0.83 6.89
N GLN A 223 -5.47 1.94 6.87
CA GLN A 223 -5.05 3.23 7.45
C GLN A 223 -3.81 3.85 6.77
N SER A 224 -3.58 3.56 5.49
CA SER A 224 -2.52 4.20 4.68
C SER A 224 -3.04 4.64 3.32
N SER A 225 -2.61 5.83 2.92
CA SER A 225 -2.85 6.43 1.60
C SER A 225 -2.21 5.61 0.46
N THR A 226 -0.96 5.18 0.62
CA THR A 226 -0.26 4.35 -0.39
C THR A 226 -0.92 2.98 -0.51
N TYR A 227 -1.43 2.42 0.59
CA TYR A 227 -2.19 1.16 0.52
C TYR A 227 -3.59 1.35 -0.05
N GLN A 228 -4.21 2.53 0.07
CA GLN A 228 -5.43 2.87 -0.68
C GLN A 228 -5.16 2.80 -2.18
N GLU A 229 -4.10 3.44 -2.67
CA GLU A 229 -3.69 3.37 -4.09
C GLU A 229 -3.45 1.93 -4.53
N HIS A 230 -2.62 1.20 -3.77
CA HIS A 230 -2.27 -0.18 -4.09
C HIS A 230 -3.51 -1.08 -4.17
N ASN A 231 -4.42 -0.99 -3.18
CA ASN A 231 -5.62 -1.81 -3.16
C ASN A 231 -6.61 -1.39 -4.23
N VAL A 232 -6.84 -0.09 -4.48
CA VAL A 232 -7.69 0.34 -5.60
C VAL A 232 -7.15 -0.21 -6.92
N SER A 233 -5.85 -0.09 -7.19
CA SER A 233 -5.24 -0.62 -8.42
C SER A 233 -5.41 -2.15 -8.56
N LEU A 234 -5.12 -2.89 -7.49
CA LEU A 234 -5.24 -4.34 -7.49
C LEU A 234 -6.70 -4.80 -7.66
N TRP A 235 -7.60 -4.18 -6.90
CA TRP A 235 -9.01 -4.55 -6.90
C TRP A 235 -9.72 -4.09 -8.16
N ASP A 236 -9.36 -2.95 -8.77
CA ASP A 236 -9.89 -2.49 -10.05
C ASP A 236 -9.59 -3.49 -11.17
N ARG A 237 -8.37 -4.04 -11.21
CA ARG A 237 -8.07 -5.13 -12.15
C ARG A 237 -9.00 -6.32 -11.98
N ALA A 238 -9.26 -6.74 -10.74
CA ALA A 238 -10.18 -7.83 -10.45
C ALA A 238 -11.64 -7.45 -10.78
N ALA A 239 -12.05 -6.23 -10.42
CA ALA A 239 -13.39 -5.71 -10.60
C ALA A 239 -13.75 -5.58 -12.08
N ARG A 240 -12.85 -5.12 -12.94
CA ARG A 240 -13.04 -5.15 -14.40
C ARG A 240 -13.21 -6.57 -14.94
N ILE A 241 -12.46 -7.52 -14.41
CA ILE A 241 -12.57 -8.93 -14.79
C ILE A 241 -13.90 -9.52 -14.32
N LEU A 242 -14.39 -9.09 -13.16
CA LEU A 242 -15.57 -9.62 -12.47
C LEU A 242 -16.84 -8.76 -12.68
N HIS A 243 -16.76 -7.68 -13.46
CA HIS A 243 -17.82 -6.69 -13.66
C HIS A 243 -18.41 -6.10 -12.37
N VAL A 244 -17.54 -5.78 -11.39
CA VAL A 244 -17.92 -5.14 -10.12
C VAL A 244 -17.56 -3.65 -10.17
N ASP A 245 -18.39 -2.81 -9.56
CA ASP A 245 -18.19 -1.36 -9.48
C ASP A 245 -17.27 -0.98 -8.30
N LEU A 246 -16.22 -0.19 -8.59
CA LEU A 246 -15.31 0.41 -7.60
C LEU A 246 -15.34 1.94 -7.59
N ALA A 247 -16.41 2.57 -8.10
CA ALA A 247 -16.54 4.01 -8.17
C ALA A 247 -16.28 4.70 -6.82
N LYS A 248 -16.70 4.10 -5.71
CA LYS A 248 -16.46 4.66 -4.37
C LYS A 248 -14.97 4.60 -3.96
N PRO A 249 -14.27 3.45 -3.99
CA PRO A 249 -12.83 3.42 -3.78
C PRO A 249 -12.01 4.32 -4.70
N GLU A 250 -12.39 4.40 -5.98
CA GLU A 250 -11.75 5.29 -6.95
C GLU A 250 -11.98 6.77 -6.61
N PHE A 251 -13.21 7.14 -6.25
CA PHE A 251 -13.54 8.48 -5.79
C PHE A 251 -12.75 8.84 -4.51
N ALA A 252 -12.70 7.93 -3.53
CA ALA A 252 -11.98 8.15 -2.30
C ALA A 252 -10.47 8.36 -2.56
N LEU A 253 -9.87 7.54 -3.43
CA LEU A 253 -8.47 7.72 -3.84
C LEU A 253 -8.24 9.07 -4.51
N GLY A 254 -9.06 9.43 -5.51
CA GLY A 254 -8.91 10.69 -6.23
C GLY A 254 -9.10 11.93 -5.35
N ALA A 255 -9.89 11.83 -4.27
CA ALA A 255 -10.09 12.92 -3.31
C ALA A 255 -8.88 13.12 -2.38
N LEU A 256 -8.03 12.10 -2.19
CA LEU A 256 -6.78 12.22 -1.43
C LEU A 256 -5.64 12.84 -2.24
N VAL A 257 -5.75 12.84 -3.58
CA VAL A 257 -4.70 13.34 -4.47
C VAL A 257 -4.80 14.86 -4.55
N ARG A 258 -3.67 15.54 -4.32
CA ARG A 258 -3.55 16.99 -4.40
C ARG A 258 -3.67 17.50 -5.85
N PRO A 259 -3.95 18.80 -6.06
CA PRO A 259 -3.99 19.42 -7.39
C PRO A 259 -2.71 19.27 -8.21
N ASP A 260 -1.55 19.12 -7.57
CA ASP A 260 -0.25 18.88 -8.23
C ASP A 260 0.02 17.40 -8.54
N SER A 261 -1.03 16.57 -8.56
CA SER A 261 -0.96 15.14 -8.88
C SER A 261 -0.15 14.28 -7.91
N VAL A 262 -0.04 14.72 -6.65
CA VAL A 262 0.65 13.97 -5.59
C VAL A 262 -0.35 13.39 -4.59
N LEU A 263 -0.22 12.09 -4.30
CA LEU A 263 -0.79 11.44 -3.13
C LEU A 263 0.22 11.51 -1.98
N GLU A 264 -0.19 12.11 -0.86
CA GLU A 264 0.61 12.23 0.36
C GLU A 264 0.93 10.86 0.99
N ALA A 265 1.99 10.80 1.80
CA ALA A 265 2.50 9.57 2.40
C ALA A 265 1.95 9.31 3.82
N ILE A 266 0.63 9.32 4.00
CA ILE A 266 0.02 9.06 5.32
C ILE A 266 0.06 7.57 5.63
N GLY A 267 0.63 7.20 6.77
CA GLY A 267 0.88 5.82 7.21
C GLY A 267 2.13 5.19 6.59
N ASP A 268 2.19 3.86 6.54
CA ASP A 268 3.26 3.14 5.84
C ASP A 268 3.16 3.45 4.34
N GLY A 269 4.12 4.21 3.83
CA GLY A 269 4.05 4.66 2.45
C GLY A 269 5.12 5.67 2.09
N GLN A 270 5.02 6.11 0.85
CA GLN A 270 5.87 7.11 0.22
C GLN A 270 4.96 7.96 -0.68
N PRO A 271 5.27 9.25 -0.89
CA PRO A 271 4.42 10.07 -1.74
C PRO A 271 4.44 9.53 -3.18
N ARG A 272 3.31 9.64 -3.88
CA ARG A 272 3.15 9.12 -5.25
C ARG A 272 2.75 10.26 -6.18
N ALA A 273 3.61 10.59 -7.13
CA ALA A 273 3.35 11.60 -8.15
C ALA A 273 2.64 11.00 -9.38
N GLY A 274 2.08 11.87 -10.23
CA GLY A 274 1.43 11.49 -11.49
C GLY A 274 0.04 10.88 -11.31
N MET A 275 -0.59 11.08 -10.16
CA MET A 275 -1.95 10.62 -9.89
C MET A 275 -2.99 11.65 -10.33
N ALA A 276 -4.15 11.20 -10.76
CA ALA A 276 -5.24 12.10 -11.16
C ALA A 276 -6.08 12.52 -9.94
N PRO A 277 -6.11 13.81 -9.57
CA PRO A 277 -7.07 14.31 -8.60
C PRO A 277 -8.49 14.32 -9.20
N ASN A 278 -9.51 14.23 -8.34
CA ASN A 278 -10.90 14.37 -8.77
C ASN A 278 -11.61 15.62 -8.23
N GLY A 279 -10.91 16.45 -7.45
CA GLY A 279 -11.46 17.66 -6.83
C GLY A 279 -12.57 17.40 -5.79
N GLY A 280 -12.86 16.13 -5.47
CA GLY A 280 -13.95 15.73 -4.59
C GLY A 280 -13.67 16.04 -3.12
N SER A 281 -14.74 16.10 -2.33
CA SER A 281 -14.66 16.13 -0.87
C SER A 281 -15.02 14.76 -0.30
N LEU A 282 -14.10 14.20 0.48
CA LEU A 282 -14.22 12.94 1.16
C LEU A 282 -14.56 13.19 2.64
N TRP A 283 -15.58 12.51 3.14
CA TRP A 283 -15.84 12.34 4.56
C TRP A 283 -16.11 10.85 4.82
N CYS A 284 -15.23 10.23 5.59
CA CYS A 284 -15.35 8.83 5.94
C CYS A 284 -15.14 8.61 7.44
N GLU A 285 -16.24 8.64 8.17
CA GLU A 285 -16.24 8.51 9.62
C GLU A 285 -15.70 7.16 10.09
N SER A 286 -16.13 6.07 9.45
CA SER A 286 -15.84 4.71 9.89
C SER A 286 -14.36 4.34 9.81
N THR A 287 -13.67 4.80 8.76
CA THR A 287 -12.23 4.59 8.60
C THR A 287 -11.41 5.76 9.12
N GLY A 288 -12.01 6.95 9.27
CA GLY A 288 -11.40 8.13 9.89
C GLY A 288 -10.65 9.05 8.93
N TRP A 289 -11.28 9.44 7.82
CA TRP A 289 -10.64 10.28 6.82
C TRP A 289 -11.53 11.44 6.42
N ALA A 290 -10.93 12.62 6.26
CA ALA A 290 -11.52 13.69 5.48
C ALA A 290 -10.49 14.21 4.48
N ALA A 291 -10.94 14.63 3.32
CA ALA A 291 -10.11 15.32 2.34
C ALA A 291 -10.97 16.25 1.49
N GLY A 292 -10.36 17.25 0.88
CA GLY A 292 -11.09 18.15 0.01
C GLY A 292 -10.19 19.13 -0.71
N THR A 293 -10.67 19.55 -1.88
CA THR A 293 -10.12 20.67 -2.64
C THR A 293 -11.01 21.89 -2.36
N LEU A 294 -10.43 22.99 -1.89
CA LEU A 294 -11.18 24.23 -1.61
C LEU A 294 -11.26 25.14 -2.84
N ASP A 295 -10.19 25.14 -3.65
CA ASP A 295 -10.03 25.82 -4.93
C ASP A 295 -8.92 25.13 -5.74
N ASP A 296 -8.62 25.62 -6.95
CA ASP A 296 -7.63 25.02 -7.85
C ASP A 296 -6.19 24.94 -7.27
N SER A 297 -5.93 25.63 -6.17
CA SER A 297 -4.61 25.75 -5.54
C SER A 297 -4.55 25.25 -4.10
N THR A 298 -5.67 24.75 -3.55
CA THR A 298 -5.79 24.41 -2.13
C THR A 298 -6.42 23.04 -1.91
N HIS A 299 -5.71 22.19 -1.16
CA HIS A 299 -6.18 20.85 -0.79
C HIS A 299 -5.78 20.50 0.64
N PHE A 300 -6.57 19.67 1.29
CA PHE A 300 -6.25 19.13 2.61
C PHE A 300 -6.58 17.65 2.72
N THR A 301 -5.90 17.00 3.65
CA THR A 301 -6.34 15.72 4.22
C THR A 301 -6.32 15.80 5.74
N LEU A 302 -7.21 15.07 6.40
CA LEU A 302 -7.33 14.99 7.85
C LEU A 302 -7.54 13.54 8.25
N ARG A 303 -6.73 13.07 9.19
CA ARG A 303 -6.76 11.70 9.71
C ARG A 303 -7.37 11.67 11.11
N PHE A 304 -8.36 10.79 11.31
CA PHE A 304 -8.99 10.49 12.59
C PHE A 304 -9.39 9.00 12.63
N GLY A 305 -10.33 8.57 13.45
CA GLY A 305 -10.87 7.22 13.46
C GLY A 305 -10.08 6.20 14.29
N PRO A 306 -10.14 4.90 13.95
CA PRO A 306 -9.73 3.83 14.84
C PRO A 306 -8.22 3.82 15.12
N ARG A 307 -7.83 3.24 16.27
CA ARG A 307 -6.45 2.98 16.72
C ARG A 307 -5.62 2.21 15.70
N VAL A 308 -4.29 2.26 15.84
CA VAL A 308 -3.36 1.55 14.93
C VAL A 308 -3.70 0.07 14.89
N ALA A 309 -3.90 -0.46 13.68
CA ALA A 309 -4.06 -1.91 13.45
C ALA A 309 -3.05 -2.45 12.42
N TYR A 310 -2.97 -1.81 11.24
CA TYR A 310 -2.21 -2.31 10.09
C TYR A 310 -1.06 -1.39 9.69
N HIS A 311 -1.28 -0.55 8.67
CA HIS A 311 -0.30 0.34 8.06
C HIS A 311 -0.49 1.80 8.50
N GLY A 312 -1.30 2.05 9.53
CA GLY A 312 -1.46 3.38 10.11
C GLY A 312 -0.42 3.67 11.17
N HIS A 313 -0.21 4.96 11.45
CA HIS A 313 0.69 5.44 12.49
C HIS A 313 -0.10 6.01 13.68
N ARG A 314 0.56 6.56 14.72
CA ARG A 314 -0.12 7.29 15.80
C ARG A 314 -0.42 8.73 15.37
N ASP A 315 -1.16 8.86 14.28
CA ASP A 315 -1.37 10.10 13.52
C ASP A 315 -2.80 10.65 13.64
N ARG A 316 -3.64 10.13 14.54
CA ARG A 316 -5.01 10.66 14.68
C ARG A 316 -5.00 12.10 15.18
N GLY A 317 -5.66 12.95 14.41
CA GLY A 317 -5.62 14.40 14.50
C GLY A 317 -4.71 15.04 13.45
N SER A 318 -3.83 14.28 12.78
CA SER A 318 -2.88 14.78 11.79
C SER A 318 -3.59 15.28 10.54
N MET A 319 -2.94 16.22 9.87
CA MET A 319 -3.44 16.82 8.64
C MET A 319 -2.29 17.14 7.68
N THR A 320 -2.59 17.10 6.39
CA THR A 320 -1.78 17.71 5.33
C THR A 320 -2.52 18.93 4.80
N TRP A 321 -1.77 19.91 4.31
CA TRP A 321 -2.32 21.16 3.80
C TRP A 321 -1.45 21.67 2.65
N PHE A 322 -2.07 21.79 1.49
CA PHE A 322 -1.52 22.36 0.27
C PHE A 322 -2.27 23.67 0.02
N ALA A 323 -1.54 24.77 -0.13
CA ALA A 323 -2.10 26.10 -0.24
C ALA A 323 -1.27 26.92 -1.22
N LEU A 324 -1.94 27.77 -2.01
CA LEU A 324 -1.32 28.60 -3.03
C LEU A 324 -0.40 27.79 -3.97
N GLY A 325 -0.80 26.57 -4.33
CA GLY A 325 -0.03 25.71 -5.23
C GLY A 325 1.23 25.09 -4.62
N THR A 326 1.41 25.17 -3.29
CA THR A 326 2.61 24.68 -2.59
C THR A 326 2.22 23.81 -1.39
N PRO A 327 2.87 22.65 -1.16
CA PRO A 327 2.66 21.91 0.07
C PRO A 327 3.20 22.68 1.28
N VAL A 328 2.35 22.92 2.26
CA VAL A 328 2.70 23.62 3.51
C VAL A 328 2.97 22.58 4.59
N LEU A 329 1.98 21.71 4.85
CA LEU A 329 2.07 20.60 5.78
C LEU A 329 2.00 19.27 5.01
N SER A 330 2.95 18.38 5.25
CA SER A 330 3.02 17.06 4.61
C SER A 330 3.38 15.99 5.64
N ASP A 331 2.83 14.79 5.47
CA ASP A 331 3.17 13.67 6.34
C ASP A 331 4.58 13.15 6.01
N ARG A 332 5.22 12.47 6.96
CA ARG A 332 6.62 12.05 6.82
C ARG A 332 6.77 10.74 6.05
N GLY A 333 5.73 9.92 5.98
CA GLY A 333 5.80 8.60 5.38
C GLY A 333 6.71 7.65 6.16
N LEU A 334 7.31 6.67 5.46
CA LEU A 334 8.11 5.62 6.09
C LEU A 334 9.39 5.29 5.31
N TYR A 335 10.56 5.61 5.87
CA TYR A 335 11.88 5.35 5.26
C TYR A 335 12.05 3.93 4.72
N ASP A 336 11.94 2.92 5.58
CA ASP A 336 11.84 1.51 5.21
C ASP A 336 11.11 0.70 6.30
N LYS A 337 11.02 -0.63 6.12
CA LYS A 337 10.31 -1.53 7.03
C LYS A 337 11.20 -2.16 8.12
N ARG A 338 12.46 -1.73 8.26
CA ARG A 338 13.32 -2.21 9.34
C ARG A 338 12.80 -1.60 10.63
N ARG A 339 12.50 -2.43 11.63
CA ARG A 339 11.91 -2.01 12.91
C ARG A 339 12.98 -1.40 13.83
N ASP A 340 13.60 -0.31 13.39
CA ASP A 340 14.63 0.44 14.10
C ASP A 340 14.09 1.80 14.63
N ALA A 341 15.00 2.70 15.04
CA ALA A 341 14.63 3.99 15.59
C ALA A 341 13.92 4.92 14.59
N ARG A 342 14.25 4.86 13.29
CA ARG A 342 13.56 5.66 12.27
C ARG A 342 12.13 5.19 12.10
N PHE A 343 11.94 3.89 12.05
CA PHE A 343 10.61 3.28 12.00
C PHE A 343 9.78 3.64 13.24
N ALA A 344 10.36 3.54 14.43
CA ALA A 344 9.68 3.90 15.68
C ALA A 344 9.33 5.39 15.76
N PHE A 345 10.18 6.28 15.22
CA PHE A 345 9.87 7.70 15.12
C PHE A 345 8.74 7.97 14.13
N ALA A 346 8.79 7.38 12.93
CA ALA A 346 7.77 7.53 11.90
C ALA A 346 6.37 7.12 12.41
N GLU A 347 6.26 6.04 13.18
CA GLU A 347 4.96 5.63 13.76
C GLU A 347 4.48 6.50 14.95
N SER A 348 5.31 7.41 15.45
CA SER A 348 5.03 8.18 16.68
C SER A 348 4.28 9.48 16.42
N MET A 349 3.53 9.97 17.41
CA MET A 349 2.82 11.25 17.33
C MET A 349 3.74 12.42 16.92
N ALA A 350 4.97 12.44 17.42
CA ALA A 350 5.95 13.50 17.13
C ALA A 350 6.37 13.62 15.65
N ALA A 351 6.08 12.61 14.82
CA ALA A 351 6.32 12.65 13.38
C ALA A 351 5.13 13.22 12.57
N HIS A 352 4.01 13.56 13.21
CA HIS A 352 2.77 13.98 12.54
C HIS A 352 2.31 15.37 13.00
N SER A 353 1.35 16.00 12.30
CA SER A 353 0.81 17.32 12.65
C SER A 353 -0.31 17.21 13.68
N VAL A 354 0.00 16.69 14.87
CA VAL A 354 -0.95 16.32 15.94
C VAL A 354 -0.81 17.17 17.20
N PHE A 355 -1.73 17.00 18.15
CA PHE A 355 -1.60 17.49 19.52
C PHE A 355 -1.15 16.35 20.44
N GLU A 356 0.13 16.36 20.81
CA GLU A 356 0.80 15.30 21.56
C GLU A 356 0.79 15.58 23.08
N PRO A 357 0.33 14.63 23.91
CA PRO A 357 0.57 14.67 25.35
C PRO A 357 2.02 14.26 25.68
N VAL A 358 2.82 15.19 26.19
CA VAL A 358 4.24 14.95 26.47
C VAL A 358 4.42 13.85 27.51
N GLY A 359 5.34 12.92 27.25
CA GLY A 359 5.67 11.81 28.13
C GLY A 359 4.80 10.57 27.94
N LEU A 360 3.87 10.58 26.98
CA LEU A 360 2.98 9.46 26.67
C LEU A 360 3.14 8.98 25.22
N PRO A 361 4.34 8.53 24.81
CA PRO A 361 4.65 8.19 23.42
C PRO A 361 3.81 7.03 22.86
N ARG A 362 3.12 6.26 23.73
CA ARG A 362 2.27 5.11 23.37
C ARG A 362 0.77 5.43 23.30
N HIS A 363 0.38 6.68 23.56
CA HIS A 363 -1.02 7.09 23.48
C HIS A 363 -1.57 6.84 22.07
N ASN A 364 -2.66 6.08 21.97
CA ASN A 364 -3.22 5.59 20.71
C ASN A 364 -4.72 5.30 20.83
N PRO A 365 -5.55 6.31 21.17
CA PRO A 365 -6.99 6.12 21.29
C PRO A 365 -7.66 6.00 19.92
N ASP A 366 -8.90 5.52 19.91
CA ASP A 366 -9.81 5.78 18.80
C ASP A 366 -10.21 7.26 18.84
N THR A 367 -10.16 7.95 17.70
CA THR A 367 -10.51 9.38 17.59
C THR A 367 -11.79 9.55 16.79
N TRP A 368 -12.84 10.07 17.41
CA TRP A 368 -14.09 10.37 16.73
C TRP A 368 -14.00 11.70 15.98
N GLY A 369 -14.69 11.78 14.85
CA GLY A 369 -14.74 12.98 14.03
C GLY A 369 -16.17 13.41 13.78
N THR A 370 -16.41 14.72 13.80
CA THR A 370 -17.67 15.34 13.37
C THR A 370 -17.34 16.40 12.31
N ARG A 371 -17.97 16.29 11.15
CA ARG A 371 -17.91 17.33 10.12
C ARG A 371 -18.87 18.46 10.48
N ILE A 372 -18.34 19.66 10.76
CA ILE A 372 -19.13 20.87 11.04
C ILE A 372 -19.53 21.54 9.70
N SER A 373 -18.57 21.64 8.77
CA SER A 373 -18.79 22.11 7.41
C SER A 373 -17.85 21.37 6.44
N ASN A 374 -17.85 21.72 5.15
CA ASN A 374 -16.92 21.11 4.18
C ASN A 374 -15.44 21.45 4.45
N ARG A 375 -15.18 22.43 5.31
CA ARG A 375 -13.82 22.89 5.66
C ARG A 375 -13.54 22.89 7.16
N GLU A 376 -14.52 22.55 7.99
CA GLU A 376 -14.39 22.59 9.45
C GLU A 376 -14.78 21.25 10.08
N PHE A 377 -13.90 20.74 10.95
CA PHE A 377 -14.01 19.43 11.56
C PHE A 377 -13.70 19.51 13.05
N ARG A 378 -14.47 18.78 13.86
CA ARG A 378 -14.16 18.54 15.28
C ARG A 378 -13.73 17.10 15.47
N LEU A 379 -12.61 16.89 16.14
CA LEU A 379 -12.08 15.59 16.51
C LEU A 379 -12.04 15.49 18.03
N SER A 380 -12.33 14.32 18.58
CA SER A 380 -12.20 14.06 20.00
C SER A 380 -11.77 12.63 20.31
N ASP A 381 -10.97 12.48 21.36
CA ASP A 381 -10.62 11.18 21.92
C ASP A 381 -10.39 11.24 23.43
N SER A 382 -10.49 10.08 24.08
CA SER A 382 -10.19 9.92 25.50
C SER A 382 -9.75 8.48 25.79
N SER A 383 -8.59 8.33 26.44
CA SER A 383 -8.05 7.04 26.87
C SER A 383 -7.00 7.23 27.95
N ASP A 384 -6.91 6.31 28.91
CA ASP A 384 -5.88 6.29 29.96
C ASP A 384 -5.77 7.60 30.77
N GLY A 385 -6.90 8.26 31.02
CA GLY A 385 -6.96 9.54 31.75
C GLY A 385 -6.50 10.75 30.95
N ILE A 386 -6.23 10.57 29.66
CA ILE A 386 -5.89 11.63 28.70
C ILE A 386 -7.07 11.85 27.76
N SER A 387 -7.42 13.11 27.50
CA SER A 387 -8.40 13.43 26.46
C SER A 387 -7.93 14.58 25.59
N ARG A 388 -8.35 14.56 24.33
CA ARG A 388 -8.06 15.60 23.33
C ARG A 388 -9.35 16.02 22.65
N ASP A 389 -9.53 17.32 22.50
CA ASP A 389 -10.52 17.93 21.62
C ASP A 389 -9.77 18.84 20.63
N ARG A 390 -10.01 18.66 19.34
CA ARG A 390 -9.39 19.43 18.26
C ARG A 390 -10.46 19.95 17.31
N VAL A 391 -10.46 21.25 17.01
CA VAL A 391 -11.26 21.82 15.92
C VAL A 391 -10.32 22.36 14.86
N VAL A 392 -10.48 21.90 13.62
CA VAL A 392 -9.65 22.27 12.46
C VAL A 392 -10.53 22.96 11.44
N GLU A 393 -10.11 24.13 10.97
CA GLU A 393 -10.76 24.90 9.92
C GLU A 393 -9.74 25.22 8.82
N PHE A 394 -10.00 24.70 7.62
CA PHE A 394 -9.16 24.91 6.43
C PHE A 394 -9.66 26.10 5.61
N GLY A 395 -8.74 26.96 5.21
CA GLY A 395 -8.93 28.04 4.23
C GLY A 395 -7.92 27.92 3.09
N SER A 396 -8.06 28.80 2.10
CA SER A 396 -7.20 28.85 0.91
C SER A 396 -5.75 29.27 1.23
N ASP A 397 -5.59 30.14 2.22
CA ASP A 397 -4.32 30.72 2.67
C ASP A 397 -4.14 30.65 4.19
N THR A 398 -5.16 30.14 4.90
CA THR A 398 -5.25 30.12 6.35
C THR A 398 -5.64 28.74 6.86
N LEU A 399 -5.05 28.33 7.98
CA LEU A 399 -5.43 27.11 8.70
C LEU A 399 -5.56 27.46 10.19
N THR A 400 -6.76 27.27 10.74
CA THR A 400 -7.03 27.53 12.16
C THR A 400 -7.23 26.23 12.91
N VAL A 401 -6.46 26.02 13.98
CA VAL A 401 -6.56 24.83 14.82
C VAL A 401 -6.73 25.23 16.28
N ARG A 402 -7.81 24.73 16.89
CA ARG A 402 -8.14 24.93 18.31
C ARG A 402 -8.03 23.59 19.02
N ASP A 403 -7.01 23.44 19.84
CA ASP A 403 -6.76 22.24 20.63
C ASP A 403 -7.07 22.46 22.11
N ARG A 404 -7.59 21.42 22.74
CA ARG A 404 -7.72 21.29 24.19
C ARG A 404 -7.27 19.90 24.61
N GLY A 405 -6.43 19.83 25.64
CA GLY A 405 -5.88 18.59 26.17
C GLY A 405 -6.02 18.52 27.68
N VAL A 406 -6.36 17.35 28.21
CA VAL A 406 -6.52 17.09 29.64
C VAL A 406 -5.69 15.88 30.04
N GLY A 407 -5.09 15.92 31.24
CA GLY A 407 -4.41 14.78 31.85
C GLY A 407 -2.88 14.71 31.68
N ALA A 408 -2.29 15.49 30.79
CA ALA A 408 -0.83 15.68 30.69
C ALA A 408 -0.40 17.07 31.18
N LYS A 409 0.82 17.17 31.71
CA LYS A 409 1.38 18.43 32.26
C LYS A 409 1.81 19.42 31.18
N GLU A 410 2.33 18.90 30.07
CA GLU A 410 2.77 19.65 28.89
C GLU A 410 2.20 18.98 27.65
N TRP A 411 1.87 19.79 26.66
CA TRP A 411 1.37 19.39 25.36
C TRP A 411 2.15 20.08 24.25
N ILE A 412 2.26 19.42 23.09
CA ILE A 412 2.90 19.97 21.90
C ILE A 412 1.92 19.89 20.74
N GLN A 413 1.62 21.01 20.08
CA GLN A 413 1.13 20.95 18.71
C GLN A 413 2.34 20.86 17.77
N HIS A 414 2.35 19.84 16.95
CA HIS A 414 3.34 19.63 15.91
C HIS A 414 2.82 20.16 14.57
N TRP A 415 3.72 20.74 13.79
CA TRP A 415 3.43 21.21 12.43
C TRP A 415 4.53 20.71 11.50
N GLN A 416 4.25 19.60 10.82
CA GLN A 416 5.21 18.93 9.96
C GLN A 416 5.30 19.67 8.63
N LEU A 417 6.25 20.60 8.51
CA LEU A 417 6.46 21.35 7.27
C LEU A 417 6.91 20.40 6.16
N ALA A 418 6.36 20.61 4.97
CA ALA A 418 6.87 19.95 3.76
C ALA A 418 8.34 20.33 3.50
N PRO A 419 9.13 19.48 2.82
CA PRO A 419 10.47 19.85 2.37
C PRO A 419 10.47 21.17 1.58
N GLY A 420 11.54 21.95 1.71
CA GLY A 420 11.71 23.27 1.06
C GLY A 420 11.47 24.46 1.99
N TRP A 421 10.63 24.31 3.02
CA TRP A 421 10.43 25.36 4.03
C TRP A 421 11.63 25.51 4.97
N LYS A 422 11.96 26.76 5.33
CA LYS A 422 13.03 27.12 6.27
C LYS A 422 12.45 27.92 7.43
N PRO A 423 12.68 27.51 8.69
CA PRO A 423 12.06 28.16 9.84
C PRO A 423 12.57 29.59 10.05
N THR A 424 11.70 30.44 10.59
CA THR A 424 11.99 31.78 11.09
C THR A 424 11.56 31.88 12.56
N SER A 425 11.71 33.06 13.19
CA SER A 425 11.26 33.27 14.56
C SER A 425 9.73 33.22 14.75
N THR A 426 8.97 33.41 13.67
CA THR A 426 7.49 33.51 13.71
C THR A 426 6.81 32.51 12.77
N GLY A 427 7.55 31.57 12.17
CA GLY A 427 7.01 30.59 11.24
C GLY A 427 8.08 30.03 10.30
N ALA A 428 7.90 30.18 9.00
CA ALA A 428 8.84 29.69 7.99
C ALA A 428 8.76 30.48 6.66
N VAL A 429 9.75 30.30 5.79
CA VAL A 429 9.77 30.80 4.41
C VAL A 429 10.02 29.67 3.44
N HIS A 430 9.46 29.75 2.23
CA HIS A 430 9.77 28.86 1.11
C HIS A 430 10.48 29.66 0.01
N PRO A 431 11.83 29.75 0.03
CA PRO A 431 12.58 30.68 -0.81
C PRO A 431 12.31 30.49 -2.31
N GLU A 432 12.24 29.25 -2.78
CA GLU A 432 12.03 28.92 -4.20
C GLU A 432 10.64 29.30 -4.73
N ARG A 433 9.66 29.41 -3.83
CA ARG A 433 8.27 29.74 -4.17
C ARG A 433 7.93 31.19 -3.84
N GLY A 434 8.83 31.91 -3.17
CA GLY A 434 8.55 33.26 -2.69
C GLY A 434 7.35 33.29 -1.74
N LEU A 435 7.24 32.33 -0.83
CA LEU A 435 6.14 32.26 0.15
C LEU A 435 6.65 32.42 1.59
N VAL A 436 5.81 32.99 2.44
CA VAL A 436 6.01 33.11 3.89
C VAL A 436 4.85 32.43 4.59
N LEU A 437 5.17 31.63 5.61
CA LEU A 437 4.24 31.03 6.56
C LEU A 437 4.41 31.74 7.90
N THR A 438 3.35 32.38 8.37
CA THR A 438 3.26 32.90 9.75
C THR A 438 2.50 31.91 10.62
N VAL A 439 2.98 31.70 11.85
CA VAL A 439 2.37 30.80 12.83
C VAL A 439 2.12 31.57 14.13
N ASP A 440 0.85 31.77 14.48
CA ASP A 440 0.47 32.39 15.75
C ASP A 440 0.61 31.38 16.90
N CYS A 441 1.75 31.47 17.60
CA CYS A 441 2.16 30.48 18.58
C CYS A 441 3.04 31.10 19.67
N GLN A 442 2.60 31.02 20.93
CA GLN A 442 3.29 31.69 22.04
C GLN A 442 4.70 31.14 22.30
N ARG A 443 4.90 29.83 22.13
CA ARG A 443 6.17 29.12 22.39
C ARG A 443 6.57 28.29 21.18
N LEU A 444 6.83 28.98 20.07
CA LEU A 444 7.25 28.37 18.82
C LEU A 444 8.71 27.88 18.91
N LYS A 445 8.96 26.64 18.51
CA LYS A 445 10.30 26.08 18.36
C LYS A 445 10.39 25.25 17.08
N ALA A 446 11.40 25.51 16.25
CA ALA A 446 11.69 24.67 15.11
C ALA A 446 12.62 23.50 15.51
N ILE A 447 12.24 22.28 15.14
CA ILE A 447 13.05 21.07 15.30
C ILE A 447 13.35 20.52 13.91
N LYS A 448 14.63 20.28 13.62
CA LYS A 448 15.05 19.63 12.39
C LYS A 448 14.68 18.14 12.45
N VAL A 449 14.04 17.64 11.40
CA VAL A 449 13.59 16.25 11.27
C VAL A 449 13.86 15.73 9.85
N GLU A 450 13.63 14.43 9.64
CA GLU A 450 13.70 13.81 8.31
C GLU A 450 12.28 13.71 7.71
N ALA A 451 12.15 14.00 6.41
CA ALA A 451 11.00 13.60 5.59
C ALA A 451 11.41 12.46 4.67
N PHE A 452 10.56 11.43 4.51
CA PHE A 452 10.86 10.29 3.66
C PHE A 452 10.12 10.46 2.33
N THR A 453 10.80 11.01 1.34
CA THR A 453 10.24 11.36 0.02
C THR A 453 10.30 10.22 -0.99
N ALA A 454 11.17 9.23 -0.74
CA ALA A 454 11.20 7.97 -1.48
C ALA A 454 11.72 6.83 -0.59
N TRP A 455 11.57 5.58 -1.06
CA TRP A 455 12.06 4.41 -0.36
C TRP A 455 13.56 4.52 -0.05
N ARG A 456 13.92 4.45 1.23
CA ARG A 456 15.29 4.65 1.73
C ARG A 456 15.94 5.97 1.32
N THR A 457 15.13 6.99 1.08
CA THR A 457 15.59 8.36 0.82
C THR A 457 15.02 9.24 1.92
N ALA A 458 15.86 10.10 2.48
CA ALA A 458 15.48 11.05 3.52
C ALA A 458 15.96 12.44 3.10
N GLU A 459 15.12 13.43 3.34
CA GLU A 459 15.42 14.84 3.12
C GLU A 459 15.25 15.62 4.42
N ASP A 460 16.02 16.71 4.54
CA ASP A 460 15.90 17.62 5.66
C ASP A 460 14.55 18.34 5.63
N ALA A 461 13.82 18.28 6.74
CA ALA A 461 12.59 19.02 6.94
C ALA A 461 12.49 19.55 8.39
N TRP A 462 11.35 20.16 8.72
CA TRP A 462 11.16 20.85 9.99
C TRP A 462 9.80 20.54 10.61
N ASP A 463 9.81 20.32 11.92
CA ASP A 463 8.64 20.33 12.79
C ASP A 463 8.61 21.66 13.54
N LEU A 464 7.58 22.48 13.32
CA LEU A 464 7.34 23.65 14.15
C LEU A 464 6.47 23.23 15.34
N GLN A 465 7.01 23.37 16.54
CA GLN A 465 6.37 22.96 17.78
C GLN A 465 5.79 24.15 18.54
N CYS A 466 4.51 24.06 18.90
CA CYS A 466 3.86 24.97 19.85
C CYS A 466 3.65 24.27 21.18
N ARG A 467 4.42 24.68 22.19
CA ARG A 467 4.37 24.09 23.53
C ARG A 467 3.38 24.81 24.42
N VAL A 468 2.51 24.05 25.08
CA VAL A 468 1.51 24.57 26.01
C VAL A 468 1.50 23.76 27.30
N ASP A 469 1.64 24.45 28.42
CA ASP A 469 1.51 23.85 29.74
C ASP A 469 0.03 23.75 30.14
N ALA A 470 -0.34 22.70 30.86
CA ALA A 470 -1.66 22.62 31.45
C ALA A 470 -1.82 23.73 32.51
N ASP A 471 -2.95 24.44 32.45
CA ASP A 471 -3.28 25.45 33.44
C ASP A 471 -3.50 24.78 34.80
N ARG A 472 -2.75 25.21 35.82
CA ARG A 472 -2.79 24.60 37.16
C ARG A 472 -4.17 24.65 37.82
N LYS A 473 -5.01 25.64 37.49
CA LYS A 473 -6.35 25.80 38.07
C LYS A 473 -7.41 25.04 37.29
N ARG A 474 -7.34 25.07 35.95
CA ARG A 474 -8.32 24.40 35.07
C ARG A 474 -8.03 22.92 34.82
N GLY A 475 -6.77 22.50 34.96
CA GLY A 475 -6.33 21.14 34.64
C GLY A 475 -6.30 20.83 33.15
N ASP A 476 -6.44 21.84 32.27
CA ASP A 476 -6.40 21.69 30.81
C ASP A 476 -5.35 22.58 30.15
N ALA A 477 -4.79 22.10 29.05
CA ALA A 477 -3.99 22.87 28.10
C ALA A 477 -4.89 23.29 26.94
N ARG A 478 -4.80 24.55 26.50
CA ARG A 478 -5.57 25.08 25.37
C ARG A 478 -4.66 25.88 24.46
N GLN A 479 -4.77 25.64 23.15
CA GLN A 479 -4.00 26.35 22.14
C GLN A 479 -4.91 26.66 20.95
N THR A 480 -4.92 27.91 20.51
CA THR A 480 -5.46 28.28 19.20
C THR A 480 -4.29 28.77 18.37
N THR A 481 -4.06 28.12 17.24
CA THR A 481 -2.97 28.45 16.32
C THR A 481 -3.56 28.75 14.96
N VAL A 482 -3.15 29.87 14.38
CA VAL A 482 -3.47 30.27 13.02
C VAL A 482 -2.19 30.21 12.21
N LEU A 483 -2.20 29.39 11.15
CA LEU A 483 -1.18 29.35 10.13
C LEU A 483 -1.66 30.21 8.96
N THR A 484 -0.83 31.11 8.46
CA THR A 484 -1.16 31.96 7.31
C THR A 484 -0.04 31.90 6.29
N VAL A 485 -0.35 31.51 5.05
CA VAL A 485 0.58 31.49 3.93
C VAL A 485 0.28 32.63 2.99
N ALA A 486 1.31 33.42 2.68
CA ALA A 486 1.20 34.54 1.76
C ALA A 486 2.45 34.64 0.88
N PRO A 487 2.38 35.33 -0.28
CA PRO A 487 3.57 35.75 -1.01
C PRO A 487 4.52 36.54 -0.11
N ALA A 488 5.82 36.33 -0.30
CA ALA A 488 6.85 37.13 0.33
C ALA A 488 6.73 38.59 -0.16
N PRO A 489 6.91 39.57 0.73
CA PRO A 489 6.82 40.99 0.40
C PRO A 489 7.92 41.47 -0.57
#